data_AF-A0A6P0P2Q2-F1
#
_entry.id   AF-A0A6P0P2Q2-F1
#
_cell.length_a   1.000
_cell.length_b   1.000
_cell.length_c   1.000
_cell.angle_alpha   90.00
_cell.angle_beta   90.00
_cell.angle_gamma   90.00
#
_symmetry.space_group_name_H-M   'P 1'
#
loop_
_entity.id
_entity.type
_entity.pdbx_description
1 polymer ?
#
loop_
_entity_poly.entity_id
_entity_poly.type
_entity_poly.pdbx_seq_one_letter_code
_entity_poly.pdbx_strand_id
1 'polypeptide(L)'
;MRDLLLLYQNALVTTVRQQASGIQEFDDLWYLHDFLSARRYDLDGKYDSRNATVIFALAGLVKEGWLKLGELEGLDKEKITKVSAMTRII
;
A
#
# COMPACT_ATOMS: atom_id res chain seq x y z
N MET A 1 21.87 3.45 3.68
CA MET A 1 20.68 3.13 2.85
C MET A 1 20.53 1.62 2.60
N ARG A 2 21.62 0.87 2.36
CA ARG A 2 21.60 -0.59 2.14
C ARG A 2 21.26 -1.42 3.40
N ASP A 3 21.68 -0.96 4.59
CA ASP A 3 21.47 -1.69 5.86
C ASP A 3 20.02 -1.64 6.37
N LEU A 4 19.33 -0.51 6.15
CA LEU A 4 17.91 -0.34 6.47
C LEU A 4 17.00 -1.27 5.64
N LEU A 5 17.42 -1.59 4.41
CA LEU A 5 16.71 -2.49 3.51
C LEU A 5 16.82 -3.94 3.96
N LEU A 6 18.04 -4.37 4.32
CA LEU A 6 18.29 -5.70 4.88
C LEU A 6 17.51 -5.93 6.18
N LEU A 7 17.44 -4.90 7.04
CA LEU A 7 16.66 -4.97 8.27
C LEU A 7 15.16 -5.15 7.99
N TYR A 8 14.60 -4.40 7.03
CA TYR A 8 13.19 -4.52 6.63
C TYR A 8 12.87 -5.90 6.02
N GLN A 9 13.75 -6.42 5.16
CA GLN A 9 13.58 -7.75 4.55
C GLN A 9 13.59 -8.86 5.61
N ASN A 10 14.51 -8.81 6.57
CA ASN A 10 14.58 -9.78 7.66
C ASN A 10 13.37 -9.70 8.60
N ALA A 11 12.87 -8.48 8.88
CA ALA A 11 11.66 -8.28 9.65
C ALA A 11 10.43 -8.88 8.92
N LEU A 12 10.28 -8.62 7.62
CA LEU A 12 9.19 -9.16 6.82
C LEU A 12 9.20 -10.70 6.81
N VAL A 13 10.37 -11.31 6.60
CA VAL A 13 10.52 -12.78 6.64
C VAL A 13 10.12 -13.35 8.01
N THR A 14 10.47 -12.65 9.10
CA THR A 14 10.12 -13.09 10.46
C THR A 14 8.61 -13.00 10.71
N THR A 15 7.98 -11.90 10.30
CA THR A 15 6.52 -11.70 10.41
C THR A 15 5.75 -12.75 9.61
N VAL A 16 6.17 -13.05 8.38
CA VAL A 16 5.52 -14.07 7.54
C VAL A 16 5.62 -15.45 8.17
N ARG A 17 6.78 -15.82 8.72
CA ARG A 17 6.95 -17.11 9.43
C ARG A 17 6.01 -17.23 10.63
N GLN A 18 5.86 -16.16 11.41
CA GLN A 18 4.97 -16.14 12.57
C GLN A 18 3.50 -16.28 12.15
N GLN A 19 3.03 -15.50 11.18
CA GLN A 19 1.66 -15.61 10.68
C GLN A 19 1.37 -16.98 10.07
N ALA A 20 2.30 -17.51 9.25
CA ALA A 20 2.14 -18.84 8.66
C ALA A 20 2.07 -19.96 9.72
N SER A 21 2.82 -19.85 10.81
CA SER A 21 2.77 -20.82 11.91
C SER A 21 1.46 -20.81 12.70
N GLY A 22 0.66 -19.74 12.57
CA GLY A 22 -0.63 -19.58 13.25
C GLY A 22 -1.86 -19.92 12.40
N ILE A 23 -1.68 -20.36 11.15
CA ILE A 23 -2.80 -20.73 10.25
C ILE A 23 -3.50 -21.98 10.81
N GLN A 24 -4.81 -21.88 11.03
CA GLN A 24 -5.65 -22.99 11.48
C GLN A 24 -6.78 -23.28 10.49
N GLU A 25 -7.25 -22.25 9.78
CA GLU A 25 -8.36 -22.33 8.85
C GLU A 25 -8.02 -21.77 7.46
N PHE A 26 -8.87 -22.05 6.48
CA PHE A 26 -8.64 -21.63 5.09
C PHE A 26 -8.65 -20.10 4.93
N ASP A 27 -9.43 -19.39 5.75
CA ASP A 27 -9.48 -17.92 5.72
C ASP A 27 -8.16 -17.29 6.20
N ASP A 28 -7.45 -17.92 7.15
CA ASP A 28 -6.12 -17.47 7.59
C ASP A 28 -5.10 -17.49 6.45
N LEU A 29 -5.24 -18.45 5.53
CA LEU A 29 -4.41 -18.53 4.34
C LEU A 29 -4.67 -17.36 3.39
N TRP A 30 -5.94 -16.96 3.23
CA TRP A 30 -6.32 -15.80 2.43
C TRP A 30 -5.83 -14.49 3.07
N TYR A 31 -5.91 -14.36 4.40
CA TYR A 31 -5.35 -13.19 5.08
C TYR A 31 -3.83 -13.09 4.91
N LEU A 32 -3.11 -14.22 4.96
CA LEU A 32 -1.67 -14.22 4.67
C LEU A 32 -1.39 -13.85 3.20
N HIS A 33 -2.18 -14.34 2.26
CA HIS A 33 -2.07 -13.98 0.84
C HIS A 33 -2.25 -12.48 0.61
N ASP A 34 -3.27 -11.86 1.22
CA ASP A 34 -3.56 -10.44 1.06
C ASP A 34 -2.47 -9.57 1.70
N PHE A 35 -1.99 -9.98 2.88
CA PHE A 35 -0.83 -9.36 3.51
C PHE A 35 0.40 -9.38 2.60
N LEU A 36 0.73 -10.54 2.02
CA LEU A 36 1.88 -10.69 1.12
C LEU A 36 1.71 -9.87 -0.16
N SER A 37 0.49 -9.81 -0.71
CA SER A 37 0.15 -9.03 -1.90
C SER A 37 0.33 -7.53 -1.65
N ALA A 38 -0.12 -7.02 -0.51
CA ALA A 38 0.09 -5.64 -0.10
C ALA A 38 1.58 -5.31 0.09
N ARG A 39 2.34 -6.18 0.77
CA ARG A 39 3.78 -5.98 1.00
C ARG A 39 4.60 -6.06 -0.29
N ARG A 40 4.20 -6.93 -1.21
CA ARG A 40 4.77 -6.99 -2.56
C ARG A 40 4.49 -5.70 -3.33
N TYR A 41 3.27 -5.19 -3.27
CA TYR A 41 2.94 -3.90 -3.88
C TYR A 41 3.77 -2.75 -3.30
N ASP A 42 3.97 -2.70 -1.98
CA ASP A 42 4.83 -1.69 -1.31
C ASP A 42 6.30 -1.79 -1.74
N LEU A 43 6.81 -3.02 -1.87
CA LEU A 43 8.18 -3.30 -2.27
C LEU A 43 8.39 -3.01 -3.76
N ASP A 44 7.55 -3.55 -4.62
CA ASP A 44 7.56 -3.27 -6.05
C ASP A 44 7.33 -1.77 -6.30
N GLY A 45 6.57 -1.08 -5.43
CA GLY A 45 6.25 0.36 -5.52
C GLY A 45 7.41 1.27 -5.09
N LYS A 46 8.28 0.80 -4.21
CA LYS A 46 9.53 1.48 -3.83
C LYS A 46 10.63 1.35 -4.87
N TYR A 47 10.57 0.36 -5.76
CA TYR A 47 11.62 0.06 -6.74
C TYR A 47 11.25 0.27 -8.20
N ASP A 48 9.99 0.58 -8.51
CA ASP A 48 9.61 1.13 -9.80
C ASP A 48 8.96 2.50 -9.61
N SER A 49 9.47 3.47 -10.37
CA SER A 49 9.11 4.87 -10.54
C SER A 49 7.60 5.25 -10.51
N ARG A 50 6.87 4.97 -9.41
CA ARG A 50 5.40 5.02 -9.39
C ARG A 50 4.83 6.00 -8.39
N ASN A 51 4.97 7.29 -8.70
CA ASN A 51 4.05 8.30 -8.19
C ASN A 51 2.59 8.02 -8.62
N ALA A 52 2.36 7.28 -9.71
CA ALA A 52 1.02 7.04 -10.23
C ALA A 52 0.15 6.16 -9.32
N THR A 53 0.67 5.08 -8.75
CA THR A 53 -0.16 4.10 -8.04
C THR A 53 -0.71 4.59 -6.70
N VAL A 54 0.03 5.46 -6.00
CA VAL A 54 -0.45 6.12 -4.77
C VAL A 54 -1.60 7.08 -5.07
N ILE A 55 -1.54 7.80 -6.19
CA ILE A 55 -2.61 8.72 -6.61
C ILE A 55 -3.88 7.91 -6.94
N PHE A 56 -3.76 6.72 -7.54
CA PHE A 56 -4.90 5.82 -7.83
C PHE A 56 -5.58 5.34 -6.55
N ALA A 57 -4.80 4.88 -5.57
CA ALA A 57 -5.35 4.44 -4.29
C ALA A 57 -6.06 5.58 -3.54
N LEU A 58 -5.45 6.76 -3.46
CA LEU A 58 -6.05 7.94 -2.82
C LEU A 58 -7.33 8.38 -3.54
N ALA A 59 -7.37 8.33 -4.87
CA ALA A 59 -8.55 8.68 -5.65
C ALA A 59 -9.72 7.73 -5.38
N GLY A 60 -9.44 6.42 -5.21
CA GLY A 60 -10.44 5.41 -4.84
C GLY A 60 -11.02 5.65 -3.46
N LEU A 61 -10.17 5.93 -2.46
CA LEU A 61 -10.61 6.26 -1.10
C LEU A 61 -11.48 7.53 -1.04
N VAL A 62 -11.16 8.54 -1.86
CA VAL A 62 -12.00 9.74 -1.98
C VAL A 62 -13.33 9.43 -2.67
N LYS A 63 -13.31 8.62 -3.73
CA LYS A 63 -14.53 8.22 -4.47
C LYS A 63 -15.51 7.46 -3.58
N GLU A 64 -14.98 6.58 -2.73
CA GLU A 64 -15.76 5.75 -1.81
C GLU A 64 -16.16 6.47 -0.52
N GLY A 65 -15.68 7.70 -0.30
CA GLY A 65 -16.04 8.52 0.84
C GLY A 65 -15.26 8.23 2.12
N TRP A 66 -14.25 7.35 2.07
CA TRP A 66 -13.36 7.03 3.19
C TRP A 66 -12.33 8.12 3.49
N LEU A 67 -12.12 9.04 2.55
CA LEU A 67 -11.15 10.14 2.65
C LEU A 67 -11.71 11.40 1.98
N LYS A 68 -11.55 12.58 2.59
CA LYS A 68 -11.92 13.86 1.99
C LYS A 68 -10.69 14.51 1.35
N LEU A 69 -10.88 15.22 0.23
CA LEU A 69 -9.78 15.94 -0.44
C LEU A 69 -9.06 16.93 0.47
N GLY A 70 -9.76 17.57 1.42
CA GLY A 70 -9.15 18.48 2.39
C GLY A 70 -8.20 17.79 3.37
N GLU A 71 -8.33 16.48 3.56
CA GLU A 71 -7.44 15.68 4.42
C GLU A 71 -6.10 15.35 3.71
N LEU A 72 -5.94 15.78 2.45
CA LEU A 72 -4.69 15.69 1.69
C LEU A 72 -3.82 16.95 1.82
N GLU A 73 -4.22 17.93 2.65
CA GLU A 73 -3.43 19.13 2.94
C GLU A 73 -2.09 18.73 3.60
N GLY A 74 -1.03 18.75 2.78
CA GLY A 74 0.30 18.22 3.16
C GLY A 74 0.98 17.50 1.99
N LEU A 75 0.20 17.08 0.99
CA LEU A 75 0.73 16.67 -0.30
C LEU A 75 1.00 17.87 -1.22
N ASP A 76 1.94 17.70 -2.16
CA ASP A 76 2.18 18.68 -3.20
C ASP A 76 0.89 18.97 -3.98
N LYS A 77 0.66 20.24 -4.34
CA LYS A 77 -0.54 20.67 -5.08
C LYS A 77 -0.75 19.87 -6.37
N GLU A 78 0.33 19.49 -7.05
CA GLU A 78 0.27 18.65 -8.26
C GLU A 78 -0.34 17.26 -7.96
N LYS A 79 0.00 16.66 -6.82
CA LYS A 79 -0.52 15.35 -6.41
C LYS A 79 -1.99 15.42 -6.02
N ILE A 80 -2.38 16.44 -5.27
CA ILE A 80 -3.80 16.70 -4.93
C ILE A 80 -4.62 16.89 -6.21
N THR A 81 -4.08 17.61 -7.19
CA THR A 81 -4.72 17.83 -8.49
C THR A 81 -4.93 16.52 -9.26
N LYS A 82 -3.92 15.64 -9.28
CA LYS A 82 -4.02 14.31 -9.91
C LYS A 82 -5.04 13.41 -9.21
N VAL A 83 -5.09 13.42 -7.87
CA VAL A 83 -6.10 12.66 -7.11
C VAL A 83 -7.51 13.15 -7.45
N SER A 84 -7.73 14.46 -7.39
CA SER A 84 -9.03 15.08 -7.70
C SER A 84 -9.51 14.79 -9.14
N ALA A 85 -8.61 14.86 -10.12
CA ALA A 85 -8.93 14.52 -11.50
C ALA A 85 -9.31 13.05 -11.65
N MET A 86 -8.59 12.16 -10.98
CA MET A 86 -8.76 10.72 -11.15
C MET A 86 -9.98 10.17 -10.42
N THR A 87 -10.38 10.74 -9.28
CA THR A 87 -11.65 10.43 -8.60
C THR A 87 -12.87 10.59 -9.51
N ARG A 88 -12.77 11.43 -10.55
CA ARG A 88 -13.86 11.66 -11.53
C ARG A 88 -13.84 10.67 -12.71
N ILE A 89 -12.76 9.92 -12.88
CA ILE A 89 -12.49 9.06 -14.04
C ILE A 89 -12.65 7.58 -13.68
N ILE A 90 -12.12 7.18 -12.52
CA ILE A 90 -12.26 5.83 -11.97
C ILE A 90 -13.63 5.67 -11.34
#